data_AF-A0A2T6E0T3-F1
#
_entry.id   AF-A0A2T6E0T3-F1
#
_cell.length_a   1.000
_cell.length_b   1.000
_cell.length_c   1.000
_cell.angle_alpha   90.00
_cell.angle_beta   90.00
_cell.angle_gamma   90.00
#
_symmetry.space_group_name_H-M   'P 1'
#
loop_
_entity.id
_entity.type
_entity.pdbx_description
1 polymer ?
#
loop_
_entity_poly.entity_id
_entity_poly.type
_entity_poly.pdbx_seq_one_letter_code
_entity_poly.pdbx_strand_id
1 'polypeptide(L)'
;MNLFLSPILAQAQVGQPLFGNQWLALLAMMAIVAVFIFAVAGLGRWLAATHPDPVKKPSAATVQPEVPLATSEQLTPQVCAAIAAAVAVTYGARARIAAVQTAHFPSVESLMQQWSLEGRRQIYSSHKVR
;
A
#
# COMPACT_ATOMS: atom_id res chain seq x y z
N MET A 1 -56.00 -15.08 -1.70
CA MET A 1 -56.01 -13.77 -2.38
C MET A 1 -55.04 -12.88 -1.62
N ASN A 2 -53.97 -12.49 -2.29
CA ASN A 2 -52.72 -12.01 -1.71
C ASN A 2 -52.83 -10.61 -1.09
N LEU A 3 -52.46 -10.47 0.18
CA LEU A 3 -52.00 -9.19 0.74
C LEU A 3 -50.54 -9.40 1.14
N PHE A 4 -49.67 -9.16 0.15
CA PHE A 4 -48.23 -9.21 0.28
C PHE A 4 -47.75 -8.23 1.35
N LEU A 5 -46.89 -8.76 2.22
CA LEU A 5 -45.82 -8.10 2.95
C LEU A 5 -45.65 -6.63 2.60
N SER A 6 -45.99 -5.76 3.54
CA SER A 6 -45.60 -4.35 3.57
C SER A 6 -44.10 -4.23 3.31
N PRO A 7 -43.68 -3.80 2.11
CA PRO A 7 -42.28 -3.66 1.83
C PRO A 7 -41.86 -2.30 2.42
N ILE A 8 -40.78 -2.29 3.21
CA ILE A 8 -39.85 -1.17 3.17
C ILE A 8 -40.38 0.16 3.77
N LEU A 9 -40.91 0.16 5.01
CA LEU A 9 -40.90 1.37 5.86
C LEU A 9 -39.51 1.70 6.43
N ALA A 10 -38.47 1.01 5.94
CA ALA A 10 -37.07 1.29 6.25
C ALA A 10 -36.30 1.71 4.98
N GLN A 11 -36.94 2.40 4.03
CA GLN A 11 -36.17 3.28 3.15
C GLN A 11 -35.62 4.39 4.03
N ALA A 12 -34.39 4.20 4.51
CA ALA A 12 -33.52 5.26 4.97
C ALA A 12 -33.72 6.47 4.04
N GLN A 13 -33.88 7.66 4.61
CA GLN A 13 -34.17 8.90 3.92
C GLN A 13 -33.16 9.17 2.78
N VAL A 14 -33.39 8.59 1.60
CA VAL A 14 -32.55 8.82 0.42
C VAL A 14 -32.96 10.18 -0.13
N GLY A 15 -32.19 11.22 0.21
CA GLY A 15 -32.30 12.54 -0.40
C GLY A 15 -32.54 13.71 0.56
N GLN A 16 -32.70 13.48 1.87
CA GLN A 16 -32.72 14.58 2.84
C GLN A 16 -31.27 14.96 3.19
N PRO A 17 -30.83 16.21 2.93
CA PRO A 17 -29.49 16.65 3.34
C PRO A 17 -29.39 16.61 4.86
N LEU A 18 -28.27 16.10 5.39
CA LEU A 18 -28.01 15.88 6.83
C LEU A 18 -28.34 17.09 7.73
N PHE A 19 -28.27 18.31 7.17
CA PHE A 19 -28.46 19.58 7.86
C PHE A 19 -29.57 20.45 7.24
N GLY A 20 -30.48 19.89 6.45
CA GLY A 20 -31.50 20.67 5.72
C GLY A 20 -30.93 21.58 4.60
N ASN A 21 -29.60 21.63 4.45
CA ASN A 21 -28.88 22.37 3.42
C ASN A 21 -27.79 21.48 2.81
N GLN A 22 -27.90 21.25 1.50
CA GLN A 22 -27.00 20.39 0.74
C GLN A 22 -25.55 20.90 0.74
N TRP A 23 -25.34 22.22 0.72
CA TRP A 23 -23.99 22.81 0.75
C TRP A 23 -23.30 22.60 2.09
N LEU A 24 -24.03 22.74 3.19
CA LEU A 24 -23.51 22.45 4.53
C LEU A 24 -23.18 20.96 4.69
N ALA A 25 -24.03 20.07 4.16
CA ALA A 25 -23.74 18.63 4.17
C ALA A 25 -22.48 18.29 3.35
N LEU A 26 -22.31 18.92 2.18
CA LEU A 26 -21.12 18.73 1.35
C LEU A 26 -19.85 19.24 2.06
N LEU A 27 -19.89 20.45 2.63
CA LEU A 27 -18.76 21.03 3.36
C LEU A 27 -18.41 20.21 4.61
N ALA A 28 -19.42 19.75 5.36
CA ALA A 28 -19.20 18.87 6.51
C ALA A 28 -18.58 17.55 6.09
N MET A 29 -19.06 16.92 5.02
CA MET A 29 -18.48 15.67 4.51
C MET A 29 -17.02 15.87 4.06
N MET A 30 -16.74 16.95 3.33
CA MET A 30 -15.38 17.29 2.92
C MET A 30 -14.47 17.57 4.11
N ALA A 31 -14.96 18.27 5.14
CA ALA A 31 -14.23 18.54 6.36
C ALA A 31 -13.92 17.25 7.13
N ILE A 32 -14.89 16.33 7.26
CA ILE A 32 -14.70 15.02 7.91
C ILE A 32 -13.63 14.21 7.18
N VAL A 33 -13.70 14.12 5.84
CA VAL A 33 -12.71 13.41 5.04
C VAL A 33 -11.33 14.05 5.17
N ALA A 34 -11.24 15.38 5.12
CA ALA A 34 -9.97 16.09 5.32
C ALA A 34 -9.38 15.82 6.70
N VAL A 35 -10.17 15.92 7.76
CA VAL A 35 -9.74 15.62 9.13
C VAL A 35 -9.27 14.18 9.26
N PHE A 36 -9.98 13.22 8.66
CA PHE A 36 -9.58 11.82 8.65
C PHE A 36 -8.23 11.60 7.96
N ILE A 37 -8.01 12.21 6.79
CA ILE A 37 -6.72 12.14 6.08
C ILE A 37 -5.60 12.73 6.94
N PHE A 38 -5.84 13.89 7.56
CA PHE A 38 -4.86 14.51 8.45
C PHE A 38 -4.55 13.65 9.68
N ALA A 39 -5.55 12.98 10.25
CA ALA A 39 -5.34 12.07 11.37
C ALA A 39 -4.47 10.87 10.96
N VAL A 40 -4.74 10.25 9.81
CA VAL A 40 -3.93 9.14 9.28
C VAL A 40 -2.50 9.60 8.99
N ALA A 41 -2.32 10.76 8.35
CA ALA A 41 -1.00 11.31 8.07
C ALA A 41 -0.23 11.67 9.35
N GLY A 42 -0.92 12.26 10.34
CA GLY A 42 -0.34 12.59 11.64
C GLY A 42 0.10 11.33 12.40
N LEU A 43 -0.75 10.30 12.43
CA LEU A 43 -0.43 9.02 13.07
C LEU A 43 0.74 8.32 12.37
N GLY A 44 0.77 8.33 11.03
CA GLY A 44 1.89 7.80 10.26
C GLY A 44 3.21 8.52 10.55
N ARG A 45 3.19 9.86 10.66
CA ARG A 45 4.38 10.64 11.02
C ARG A 45 4.81 10.42 12.47
N TRP A 46 3.87 10.24 13.38
CA TRP A 46 4.16 9.91 14.78
C TRP A 46 4.80 8.52 14.90
N LEU A 47 4.26 7.52 14.20
CA LEU A 47 4.82 6.17 14.16
C LEU A 47 6.23 6.15 13.53
N ALA A 48 6.44 6.91 12.46
CA ALA A 48 7.76 7.09 11.85
C ALA A 48 8.76 7.80 12.79
N ALA A 49 8.29 8.65 13.70
CA ALA A 49 9.14 9.25 14.73
C ALA A 49 9.51 8.26 15.84
N THR A 50 8.63 7.31 16.17
CA THR A 50 8.89 6.28 17.20
C THR A 50 9.69 5.09 16.69
N HIS A 51 9.74 4.88 15.37
CA HIS A 51 10.62 3.93 14.70
C HIS A 51 11.49 4.69 13.70
N PRO A 52 12.61 5.28 14.15
CA PRO A 52 13.56 5.86 13.23
C PRO A 52 14.01 4.74 12.29
N ASP A 53 13.68 4.90 11.00
CA ASP A 53 14.22 4.04 9.96
C ASP A 53 15.74 3.99 10.17
N PRO A 54 16.36 2.79 10.19
CA PRO A 54 17.80 2.72 10.18
C PRO A 54 18.24 3.47 8.94
N VAL A 55 18.91 4.61 9.14
CA VAL A 55 19.47 5.41 8.06
C VAL A 55 20.27 4.44 7.21
N LYS A 56 19.76 4.10 6.02
CA LYS A 56 20.57 3.50 4.97
C LYS A 56 21.61 4.56 4.66
N LYS A 57 22.73 4.47 5.38
CA LYS A 57 23.91 5.30 5.18
C LYS A 57 24.16 5.24 3.67
N PRO A 58 24.26 6.38 2.97
CA PRO A 58 24.78 6.36 1.63
C PRO A 58 26.15 5.70 1.76
N SER A 59 26.27 4.47 1.29
CA SER A 59 27.56 3.81 1.21
C SER A 59 28.35 4.67 0.25
N ALA A 60 29.18 5.54 0.80
CA ALA A 60 30.22 6.21 0.07
C ALA A 60 30.90 5.13 -0.78
N ALA A 61 31.02 5.43 -2.07
CA ALA A 61 31.51 4.54 -3.10
C ALA A 61 32.63 3.63 -2.59
N THR A 62 32.26 2.40 -2.20
CA THR A 62 33.22 1.31 -2.12
C THR A 62 33.50 1.00 -3.57
N VAL A 63 34.67 1.44 -4.06
CA VAL A 63 35.28 0.94 -5.28
C VAL A 63 35.36 -0.58 -5.09
N GLN A 64 34.36 -1.29 -5.59
CA GLN A 64 34.40 -2.75 -5.66
C GLN A 64 35.39 -3.11 -6.76
N PRO A 65 36.22 -4.15 -6.55
CA PRO A 65 37.07 -4.69 -7.61
C PRO A 65 36.19 -5.02 -8.81
N GLU A 66 36.69 -4.70 -10.00
CA GLU A 66 36.07 -4.99 -11.29
C GLU A 66 35.76 -6.49 -11.41
N VAL A 67 34.54 -6.86 -11.01
CA VAL A 67 33.95 -8.17 -11.32
C VAL A 67 33.37 -8.04 -12.72
N PRO A 68 33.65 -8.97 -13.65
CA PRO A 68 33.19 -8.87 -15.03
C PRO A 68 31.68 -8.64 -15.06
N LEU A 69 31.31 -7.59 -15.80
CA LEU A 69 29.96 -7.09 -16.03
C LEU A 69 28.96 -8.23 -16.29
N ALA A 70 28.33 -8.74 -15.23
CA ALA A 70 27.09 -9.48 -15.38
C ALA A 70 26.07 -8.43 -15.83
N THR A 71 25.69 -8.51 -17.09
CA THR A 71 24.72 -7.65 -17.79
C THR A 71 23.63 -7.22 -16.81
N SER A 72 23.77 -6.02 -16.25
CA SER A 72 22.65 -5.31 -15.67
C SER A 72 21.61 -5.25 -16.78
N GLU A 73 20.49 -5.92 -16.58
CA GLU A 73 19.33 -5.84 -17.45
C GLU A 73 18.94 -4.36 -17.49
N GLN A 74 19.52 -3.63 -18.44
CA GLN A 74 19.45 -2.19 -18.49
C GLN A 74 17.99 -1.86 -18.76
N LEU A 75 17.34 -1.26 -17.76
CA LEU A 75 15.98 -0.76 -17.89
C LEU A 75 15.92 0.05 -19.18
N THR A 76 15.09 -0.41 -20.11
CA THR A 76 14.98 0.23 -21.40
C THR A 76 14.42 1.65 -21.20
N PRO A 77 14.82 2.63 -22.03
CA PRO A 77 14.34 4.01 -21.87
C PRO A 77 12.81 4.11 -21.94
N GLN A 78 12.17 3.19 -22.66
CA GLN A 78 10.72 3.06 -22.73
C GLN A 78 10.10 2.71 -21.36
N VAL A 79 10.71 1.77 -20.62
CA VAL A 79 10.24 1.38 -19.28
C VAL A 79 10.44 2.52 -18.29
N CYS A 80 11.56 3.23 -18.36
CA CYS A 80 11.80 4.41 -17.53
C CYS A 80 10.76 5.52 -17.78
N ALA A 81 10.41 5.78 -19.05
CA ALA A 81 9.37 6.75 -19.40
C ALA A 81 7.99 6.33 -18.87
N ALA A 82 7.65 5.04 -18.97
CA ALA A 82 6.41 4.50 -18.42
C ALA A 82 6.34 4.66 -16.90
N ILE A 83 7.42 4.35 -16.17
CA ILE A 83 7.50 4.55 -14.71
C ILE A 83 7.35 6.03 -14.36
N ALA A 84 8.05 6.92 -15.08
CA ALA A 84 7.96 8.36 -14.82
C ALA A 84 6.55 8.91 -15.06
N ALA A 85 5.88 8.50 -16.14
CA ALA A 85 4.50 8.88 -16.43
C ALA A 85 3.54 8.37 -15.35
N ALA A 86 3.67 7.11 -14.93
CA ALA A 86 2.85 6.54 -13.87
C ALA A 86 3.03 7.29 -12.54
N VAL A 87 4.27 7.63 -12.17
CA VAL A 87 4.56 8.39 -10.95
C VAL A 87 3.98 9.81 -11.04
N ALA A 88 4.12 10.47 -12.18
CA ALA A 88 3.61 11.82 -12.39
C ALA A 88 2.06 11.88 -12.33
N VAL A 89 1.37 10.88 -12.89
CA VAL A 89 -0.10 10.79 -12.84
C VAL A 89 -0.59 10.45 -11.43
N THR A 90 0.09 9.55 -10.73
CA THR A 90 -0.37 9.03 -9.42
C THR A 90 -0.04 9.97 -8.27
N TYR A 91 1.15 10.57 -8.27
CA TYR A 91 1.68 11.38 -7.17
C TYR A 91 1.85 12.86 -7.51
N GLY A 92 1.62 13.24 -8.77
CA GLY A 92 1.71 14.61 -9.26
C GLY A 92 3.12 15.04 -9.71
N ALA A 93 3.19 16.19 -10.39
CA ALA A 93 4.40 16.69 -11.06
C ALA A 93 5.58 17.04 -10.11
N ARG A 94 5.36 17.07 -8.80
CA ARG A 94 6.41 17.36 -7.81
C ARG A 94 7.08 16.10 -7.24
N ALA A 95 6.54 14.92 -7.52
CA ALA A 95 7.12 13.66 -7.07
C ALA A 95 8.45 13.38 -7.80
N ARG A 96 9.41 12.77 -7.08
CA ARG A 96 10.73 12.43 -7.62
C ARG A 96 11.02 10.95 -7.38
N ILE A 97 11.58 10.30 -8.40
CA ILE A 97 12.01 8.91 -8.32
C ILE A 97 13.40 8.89 -7.68
N ALA A 98 13.51 8.31 -6.48
CA ALA A 98 14.78 8.21 -5.75
C ALA A 98 15.62 7.01 -6.19
N ALA A 99 14.98 5.87 -6.45
CA ALA A 99 15.62 4.66 -6.96
C ALA A 99 14.57 3.77 -7.66
N VAL A 100 14.97 3.09 -8.72
CA VAL A 100 14.21 1.99 -9.33
C VAL A 100 14.96 0.71 -9.03
N GLN A 101 14.31 -0.21 -8.34
CA GLN A 101 14.86 -1.53 -8.00
C GLN A 101 13.98 -2.55 -8.71
N THR A 102 14.62 -3.45 -9.46
CA THR A 102 13.92 -4.65 -9.92
C THR A 102 13.59 -5.48 -8.69
N ALA A 103 12.31 -5.79 -8.51
CA ALA A 103 11.90 -6.65 -7.42
C ALA A 103 12.60 -7.99 -7.61
N HIS A 104 13.40 -8.41 -6.64
CA HIS A 104 13.91 -9.77 -6.62
C HIS A 104 12.73 -10.69 -6.31
N PHE A 105 12.21 -11.34 -7.34
CA PHE A 105 11.19 -12.36 -7.15
C PHE A 105 11.82 -13.56 -6.44
N PRO A 106 11.20 -14.08 -5.37
CA PRO A 106 11.71 -15.25 -4.70
C PRO A 106 11.79 -16.40 -5.71
N SER A 107 12.95 -17.08 -5.75
CA SER A 107 13.14 -18.24 -6.61
C SER A 107 12.12 -19.32 -6.25
N VAL A 108 11.78 -20.18 -7.22
CA VAL A 108 10.90 -21.34 -6.98
C VAL A 108 11.44 -22.18 -5.82
N GLU A 109 12.75 -22.35 -5.72
CA GLU A 109 13.39 -23.06 -4.61
C GLU A 109 13.14 -22.36 -3.26
N SER A 110 13.29 -21.03 -3.19
CA SER A 110 13.02 -20.29 -1.95
C SER A 110 11.55 -20.37 -1.54
N LEU A 111 10.63 -20.36 -2.51
CA LEU A 111 9.21 -20.60 -2.26
C LEU A 111 9.00 -22.03 -1.76
N MET A 112 9.53 -23.04 -2.44
CA MET A 112 9.40 -24.44 -2.01
C MET A 112 9.93 -24.66 -0.58
N GLN A 113 11.04 -24.04 -0.22
CA GLN A 113 11.57 -24.06 1.15
C GLN A 113 10.60 -23.42 2.14
N GLN A 114 10.05 -22.25 1.83
CA GLN A 114 9.06 -21.57 2.67
C GLN A 114 7.80 -22.44 2.88
N TRP A 115 7.29 -23.03 1.81
CA TRP A 115 6.12 -23.92 1.88
C TRP A 115 6.42 -25.23 2.64
N SER A 116 7.62 -25.78 2.48
CA SER A 116 8.07 -26.96 3.22
C SER A 116 8.14 -26.69 4.73
N LEU A 117 8.65 -25.52 5.12
CA LEU A 117 8.73 -25.11 6.53
C LEU A 117 7.33 -24.90 7.14
N GLU A 118 6.41 -24.26 6.41
CA GLU A 118 5.04 -24.06 6.89
C GLU A 118 4.29 -25.38 7.06
N GLY A 119 4.44 -26.33 6.13
CA GLY A 119 3.87 -27.67 6.27
C GLY A 119 4.38 -28.42 7.50
N ARG A 120 5.69 -28.36 7.78
CA ARG A 120 6.28 -28.95 9.00
C ARG A 120 5.72 -28.32 10.28
N ARG A 121 5.57 -26.99 10.29
CA ARG A 121 5.02 -26.26 11.44
C ARG A 121 3.59 -26.69 11.76
N GLN A 122 2.75 -26.91 10.76
CA GLN A 122 1.37 -27.39 10.96
C GLN A 122 1.33 -28.78 11.61
N ILE A 123 2.21 -29.70 11.19
CA ILE A 123 2.28 -31.04 11.77
C ILE A 123 2.64 -30.96 13.27
N TYR A 124 3.69 -30.24 13.63
CA TYR A 124 4.13 -30.16 15.03
C TYR A 124 3.20 -29.32 15.92
N SER A 125 2.55 -28.29 15.38
CA SER A 125 1.60 -27.48 16.15
C SER A 125 0.27 -28.20 16.44
N SER A 126 -0.09 -29.21 15.63
CA SER A 126 -1.32 -30.00 15.82
C SER A 126 -1.21 -31.03 16.95
N HIS A 127 0.00 -31.51 17.25
CA HIS A 127 0.24 -32.43 18.37
C HIS A 127 0.46 -31.62 19.65
N LYS A 128 -0.65 -31.25 20.30
CA LYS A 128 -0.60 -30.87 21.72
C LYS A 128 -0.30 -32.13 22.54
N VAL A 129 0.97 -32.32 22.88
CA VAL A 129 1.37 -33.26 23.94
C VAL A 129 0.63 -32.81 25.21
N ARG A 130 -0.24 -33.68 25.70
CA ARG A 130 -1.02 -33.47 26.92
C ARG A 130 -0.36 -34.20 28.06
#